data_AF-A0A950STB5-F1
#
_entry.id   AF-A0A950STB5-F1
#
_cell.length_a   1.000
_cell.length_b   1.000
_cell.length_c   1.000
_cell.angle_alpha   90.00
_cell.angle_beta   90.00
_cell.angle_gamma   90.00
#
_symmetry.space_group_name_H-M   'P 1'
#
loop_
_entity.id
_entity.type
_entity.pdbx_description
1 polymer ?
#
loop_
_entity_poly.entity_id
_entity_poly.type
_entity_poly.pdbx_seq_one_letter_code
_entity_poly.pdbx_strand_id
1 'polypeptide(L)'
;RDIEESHRFWTEVVGFKQVGELHPRPDRPTPPKMRFYSAVNDGQLTHHTVALVESSNLPPPSEWVLANSNVAINHVALTMPSREAWLKQLAFLQSKGVKFNWRVNHGVTHSVYINDPNGYGVEFLYELPREMWENDIDAGINWLETLPTEGPEALADRTDTPSFGHKETVAAE
;
A
#
# COMPACT_ATOMS: atom_id res chain seq x y z
N ARG A 1 15.32 7.89 -3.72
CA ARG A 1 16.64 8.23 -4.32
C ARG A 1 16.46 9.31 -5.39
N ASP A 2 15.58 9.11 -6.37
CA ASP A 2 15.19 10.09 -7.39
C ASP A 2 13.73 10.52 -7.14
N ILE A 3 13.49 11.79 -6.84
CA ILE A 3 12.13 12.26 -6.51
C ILE A 3 11.25 12.46 -7.75
N GLU A 4 11.81 12.55 -8.94
CA GLU A 4 11.02 12.65 -10.18
C GLU A 4 10.44 11.29 -10.56
N GLU A 5 11.20 10.22 -10.38
CA GLU A 5 10.69 8.84 -10.50
C GLU A 5 9.58 8.57 -9.49
N SER A 6 9.81 8.90 -8.22
CA SER A 6 8.76 8.78 -7.20
C SER A 6 7.57 9.69 -7.52
N HIS A 7 7.76 10.92 -8.00
CA HIS A 7 6.65 11.80 -8.34
C HIS A 7 5.70 11.16 -9.37
N ARG A 8 6.24 10.61 -10.46
CA ARG A 8 5.43 9.92 -11.47
C ARG A 8 4.70 8.73 -10.87
N PHE A 9 5.37 7.90 -10.07
CA PHE A 9 4.73 6.76 -9.42
C PHE A 9 3.60 7.19 -8.46
N TRP A 10 3.88 8.08 -7.51
CA TRP A 10 2.92 8.47 -6.47
C TRP A 10 1.73 9.27 -7.04
N THR A 11 1.87 9.89 -8.21
CA THR A 11 0.76 10.62 -8.85
C THR A 11 0.03 9.81 -9.93
N GLU A 12 0.76 9.11 -10.80
CA GLU A 12 0.19 8.43 -11.97
C GLU A 12 -0.18 6.97 -11.69
N VAL A 13 0.46 6.32 -10.71
CA VAL A 13 0.20 4.92 -10.33
C VAL A 13 -0.63 4.86 -9.04
N VAL A 14 -0.21 5.59 -8.00
CA VAL A 14 -0.93 5.62 -6.72
C VAL A 14 -2.14 6.57 -6.75
N GLY A 15 -2.10 7.62 -7.59
CA GLY A 15 -3.23 8.54 -7.77
C GLY A 15 -3.25 9.72 -6.79
N PHE A 16 -2.21 9.92 -5.98
CA PHE A 16 -2.14 11.06 -5.07
C PHE A 16 -1.94 12.38 -5.83
N LYS A 17 -2.31 13.49 -5.18
CA LYS A 17 -2.03 14.84 -5.68
C LYS A 17 -0.83 15.41 -4.95
N GLN A 18 0.15 15.95 -5.69
CA GLN A 18 1.18 16.78 -5.07
C GLN A 18 0.53 18.08 -4.58
N VAL A 19 0.64 18.34 -3.28
CA VAL A 19 0.02 19.50 -2.61
C VAL A 19 1.03 20.56 -2.21
N GLY A 20 2.33 20.24 -2.26
CA GLY A 20 3.38 21.20 -1.98
C GLY A 20 4.77 20.63 -2.17
N GLU A 21 5.77 21.50 -2.05
CA GLU A 21 7.18 21.16 -1.99
C GLU A 21 7.95 22.25 -1.24
N LEU A 22 9.17 21.96 -0.80
CA LEU A 22 9.99 22.98 -0.14
C LEU A 22 10.69 23.87 -1.17
N HIS A 23 10.62 25.19 -0.95
CA HIS A 23 11.31 26.20 -1.77
C HIS A 23 12.33 26.98 -0.94
N PRO A 24 13.44 27.45 -1.57
CA PRO A 24 14.38 28.37 -0.94
C PRO A 24 13.70 29.61 -0.35
N ARG A 25 14.18 30.05 0.82
CA ARG A 25 13.79 31.30 1.48
C ARG A 25 15.03 32.06 1.95
N PRO A 26 14.97 33.38 2.22
CA PRO A 26 16.13 34.15 2.68
C PRO A 26 16.80 33.58 3.95
N ASP A 27 16.02 33.04 4.88
CA ASP A 27 16.48 32.40 6.12
C ASP A 27 16.86 30.92 5.95
N ARG A 28 16.51 30.31 4.81
CA ARG A 28 16.75 28.91 4.48
C ARG A 28 16.96 28.74 2.96
N PRO A 29 18.14 29.11 2.44
CA PRO A 29 18.37 29.17 0.99
C PRO A 29 18.51 27.79 0.33
N THR A 30 18.82 26.75 1.10
CA THR A 30 19.09 25.40 0.59
C THR A 30 18.26 24.34 1.32
N PRO A 31 16.92 24.37 1.23
CA PRO A 31 16.10 23.29 1.78
C PRO A 31 16.39 21.97 1.04
N PRO A 32 16.16 20.81 1.68
CA PRO A 32 16.20 19.54 0.98
C PRO A 32 15.11 19.49 -0.10
N LYS A 33 15.35 18.75 -1.18
CA LYS A 33 14.34 18.50 -2.20
C LYS A 33 13.28 17.58 -1.60
N MET A 34 12.12 18.14 -1.28
CA MET A 34 11.05 17.46 -0.57
C MET A 34 9.71 17.83 -1.18
N ARG A 35 8.86 16.82 -1.42
CA ARG A 35 7.50 16.98 -1.98
C ARG A 35 6.48 16.32 -1.07
N PHE A 36 5.27 16.88 -1.06
CA PHE A 36 4.16 16.47 -0.21
C PHE A 36 3.00 16.01 -1.09
N TYR A 37 2.43 14.85 -0.78
CA TYR A 37 1.38 14.22 -1.57
C TYR A 37 0.18 13.87 -0.70
N SER A 38 -1.02 14.16 -1.17
CA SER A 38 -2.27 13.84 -0.48
C SER A 38 -3.08 12.82 -1.27
N ALA A 39 -3.59 11.81 -0.56
CA ALA A 39 -4.78 11.09 -0.98
C ALA A 39 -5.99 12.05 -1.00
N VAL A 40 -7.01 11.72 -1.79
CA VAL A 40 -8.30 12.43 -1.74
C VAL A 40 -9.16 11.75 -0.69
N ASN A 41 -9.54 12.48 0.36
CA ASN A 41 -10.39 12.00 1.43
C ASN A 41 -11.73 12.75 1.37
N ASP A 42 -12.81 12.04 1.03
CA ASP A 42 -14.15 12.63 0.86
C ASP A 42 -14.17 13.88 -0.04
N GLY A 43 -13.43 13.82 -1.14
CA GLY A 43 -13.30 14.91 -2.11
C GLY A 43 -12.38 16.05 -1.67
N GLN A 44 -11.75 15.95 -0.50
CA GLN A 44 -10.84 16.97 0.03
C GLN A 44 -9.39 16.51 0.01
N LEU A 45 -8.49 17.48 -0.19
CA LEU A 45 -7.05 17.29 -0.02
C LEU A 45 -6.68 17.61 1.43
N THR A 46 -5.78 16.82 1.99
CA THR A 46 -5.18 17.05 3.31
C THR A 46 -3.79 17.68 3.15
N HIS A 47 -3.19 18.13 4.26
CA HIS A 47 -1.85 18.71 4.25
C HIS A 47 -0.80 17.76 3.63
N HIS A 48 -0.84 16.47 3.93
CA HIS A 48 -0.23 15.37 3.16
C HIS A 48 -0.62 14.03 3.79
N THR A 49 -0.63 12.99 2.95
CA THR A 49 -0.65 11.58 3.35
C THR A 49 0.77 11.02 3.40
N VAL A 50 1.60 11.35 2.41
CA VAL A 50 3.02 10.97 2.35
C VAL A 50 3.87 12.17 1.95
N ALA A 51 5.06 12.27 2.54
CA ALA A 51 6.07 13.24 2.15
C ALA A 51 7.37 12.52 1.80
N LEU A 52 7.97 12.93 0.69
CA LEU A 52 9.17 12.28 0.15
C LEU A 52 10.32 13.28 0.15
N VAL A 53 11.48 12.86 0.65
CA VAL A 53 12.72 13.63 0.63
C VAL A 53 13.71 12.92 -0.28
N GLU A 54 14.30 13.66 -1.23
CA GLU A 54 15.32 13.12 -2.10
C GLU A 54 16.61 12.83 -1.32
N SER A 55 17.18 11.66 -1.56
CA SER A 55 18.50 11.27 -1.06
C SER A 55 19.20 10.55 -2.20
N SER A 56 19.89 11.33 -3.04
CA SER A 56 20.50 10.88 -4.30
C SER A 56 21.69 9.93 -4.10
N ASN A 57 22.30 9.94 -2.91
CA ASN A 57 23.46 9.11 -2.57
C ASN A 57 23.10 7.69 -2.11
N LEU A 58 21.81 7.34 -2.04
CA LEU A 58 21.40 5.97 -1.70
C LEU A 58 21.80 4.99 -2.82
N PRO A 59 22.14 3.74 -2.48
CA PRO A 59 22.36 2.71 -3.48
C PRO A 59 21.10 2.51 -4.34
N PRO A 60 21.22 1.95 -5.56
CA PRO A 60 20.07 1.51 -6.32
C PRO A 60 19.18 0.58 -5.47
N PRO A 61 17.85 0.63 -5.65
CA PRO A 61 16.96 -0.24 -4.89
C PRO A 61 17.24 -1.71 -5.22
N SER A 62 17.21 -2.56 -4.20
CA SER A 62 17.17 -4.00 -4.39
C SER A 62 15.76 -4.44 -4.79
N GLU A 63 15.62 -5.65 -5.34
CA GLU A 63 14.31 -6.30 -5.46
C GLU A 63 13.60 -6.31 -4.10
N TRP A 64 12.28 -6.17 -4.12
CA TRP A 64 11.48 -6.18 -2.91
C TRP A 64 11.51 -7.56 -2.25
N VAL A 65 11.69 -7.57 -0.95
CA VAL A 65 11.54 -8.74 -0.10
C VAL A 65 10.81 -8.33 1.17
N LEU A 66 9.90 -9.17 1.66
CA LEU A 66 9.12 -8.85 2.87
C LEU A 66 10.03 -8.76 4.12
N ALA A 67 11.06 -9.60 4.18
CA ALA A 67 12.00 -9.65 5.29
C ALA A 67 13.44 -9.48 4.78
N ASN A 68 14.30 -8.90 5.63
CA ASN A 68 15.73 -8.66 5.35
C ASN A 68 16.00 -7.72 4.15
N SER A 69 15.09 -6.78 3.90
CA SER A 69 15.34 -5.69 2.93
C SER A 69 16.35 -4.68 3.47
N ASN A 70 17.07 -3.99 2.59
CA ASN A 70 17.99 -2.90 2.96
C ASN A 70 17.29 -1.58 3.31
N VAL A 71 15.98 -1.61 3.58
CA VAL A 71 15.16 -0.47 4.01
C VAL A 71 14.59 -0.74 5.40
N ALA A 72 14.54 0.29 6.25
CA ALA A 72 14.01 0.17 7.62
C ALA A 72 12.48 0.07 7.65
N ILE A 73 11.81 0.66 6.66
CA ILE A 73 10.35 0.57 6.47
C ILE A 73 10.14 -0.23 5.19
N ASN A 74 9.50 -1.39 5.32
CA ASN A 74 9.31 -2.31 4.20
C ASN A 74 8.24 -1.81 3.21
N HIS A 75 7.10 -1.35 3.74
CA HIS A 75 6.02 -0.81 2.94
C HIS A 75 5.15 0.17 3.73
N VAL A 76 4.30 0.91 3.00
CA VAL A 76 3.15 1.61 3.56
C VAL A 76 1.86 1.00 3.01
N ALA A 77 0.84 0.89 3.86
CA ALA A 77 -0.46 0.32 3.49
C ALA A 77 -1.49 1.43 3.20
N LEU A 78 -2.20 1.29 2.09
CA LEU A 78 -3.22 2.20 1.60
C LEU A 78 -4.56 1.46 1.50
N THR A 79 -5.43 1.72 2.47
CA THR A 79 -6.78 1.14 2.50
C THR A 79 -7.67 1.81 1.46
N MET A 80 -8.19 1.01 0.55
CA MET A 80 -9.20 1.40 -0.43
C MET A 80 -10.58 1.45 0.25
N PRO A 81 -11.45 2.38 -0.16
CA PRO A 81 -12.73 2.63 0.54
C PRO A 81 -13.74 1.49 0.40
N SER A 82 -13.52 0.57 -0.55
CA SER A 82 -14.36 -0.62 -0.73
C SER A 82 -13.62 -1.68 -1.54
N ARG A 83 -14.12 -2.91 -1.47
CA ARG A 83 -13.73 -4.02 -2.36
C ARG A 83 -13.80 -3.65 -3.84
N GLU A 84 -14.85 -2.95 -4.26
CA GLU A 84 -15.03 -2.53 -5.65
C GLU A 84 -13.94 -1.53 -6.08
N ALA A 85 -13.64 -0.54 -5.22
CA ALA A 85 -12.57 0.42 -5.49
C ALA A 85 -11.20 -0.29 -5.57
N TRP A 86 -10.97 -1.27 -4.70
CA TRP A 86 -9.76 -2.07 -4.70
C TRP A 86 -9.62 -2.93 -5.96
N LEU A 87 -10.66 -3.64 -6.41
CA LEU A 87 -10.65 -4.40 -7.67
C LEU A 87 -10.39 -3.50 -8.89
N LYS A 88 -10.99 -2.29 -8.92
CA LYS A 88 -10.71 -1.28 -9.96
C LYS A 88 -9.24 -0.86 -9.94
N GLN A 89 -8.66 -0.67 -8.77
CA GLN A 89 -7.25 -0.33 -8.62
C GLN A 89 -6.35 -1.45 -9.14
N LEU A 90 -6.62 -2.72 -8.81
CA LEU A 90 -5.83 -3.85 -9.33
C LEU A 90 -5.87 -3.93 -10.85
N ALA A 91 -7.07 -3.83 -11.45
CA ALA A 91 -7.22 -3.83 -12.90
C ALA A 91 -6.48 -2.64 -13.55
N PHE A 92 -6.54 -1.46 -12.93
CA PHE A 92 -5.78 -0.29 -13.37
C PHE A 92 -4.27 -0.54 -13.33
N LEU A 93 -3.74 -1.07 -12.23
CA LEU A 93 -2.32 -1.38 -12.08
C LEU A 93 -1.84 -2.40 -13.14
N GLN A 94 -2.61 -3.47 -13.39
CA GLN A 94 -2.31 -4.41 -14.46
C GLN A 94 -2.32 -3.74 -15.85
N SER A 95 -3.29 -2.88 -16.12
CA SER A 95 -3.36 -2.15 -17.40
C SER A 95 -2.17 -1.22 -17.64
N LYS A 96 -1.50 -0.80 -16.56
CA LYS A 96 -0.27 0.02 -16.58
C LYS A 96 1.01 -0.83 -16.62
N GLY A 97 0.90 -2.15 -16.60
CA GLY A 97 2.05 -3.06 -16.56
C GLY A 97 2.80 -3.00 -15.22
N VAL A 98 2.12 -2.60 -14.13
CA VAL A 98 2.73 -2.58 -12.80
C VAL A 98 2.85 -4.02 -12.29
N LYS A 99 4.07 -4.43 -11.95
CA LYS A 99 4.36 -5.74 -11.35
C LYS A 99 3.74 -5.82 -9.95
N PHE A 100 2.96 -6.87 -9.70
CA PHE A 100 2.58 -7.25 -8.35
C PHE A 100 3.72 -8.07 -7.74
N ASN A 101 4.28 -7.58 -6.63
CA ASN A 101 5.28 -8.31 -5.86
C ASN A 101 4.62 -9.46 -5.10
N TRP A 102 3.41 -9.23 -4.59
CA TRP A 102 2.65 -10.23 -3.86
C TRP A 102 1.16 -9.93 -3.93
N ARG A 103 0.35 -10.95 -4.23
CA ARG A 103 -1.11 -10.89 -4.14
C ARG A 103 -1.54 -11.88 -3.05
N VAL A 104 -2.21 -11.39 -2.02
CA VAL A 104 -2.51 -12.17 -0.82
C VAL A 104 -3.87 -11.81 -0.22
N ASN A 105 -4.61 -12.83 0.21
CA ASN A 105 -5.79 -12.66 1.04
C ASN A 105 -5.41 -13.01 2.48
N HIS A 106 -5.47 -12.02 3.38
CA HIS A 106 -5.40 -12.24 4.82
C HIS A 106 -6.81 -12.45 5.40
N GLY A 107 -6.89 -12.87 6.66
CA GLY A 107 -8.16 -13.03 7.38
C GLY A 107 -8.80 -11.70 7.78
N VAL A 108 -8.06 -10.60 7.66
CA VAL A 108 -8.48 -9.22 7.97
C VAL A 108 -8.66 -8.36 6.73
N THR A 109 -7.83 -8.58 5.71
CA THR A 109 -7.72 -7.72 4.53
C THR A 109 -7.38 -8.55 3.30
N HIS A 110 -7.79 -8.10 2.12
CA HIS A 110 -7.20 -8.61 0.88
C HIS A 110 -6.30 -7.54 0.28
N SER A 111 -5.11 -7.96 -0.13
CA SER A 111 -3.98 -7.06 -0.38
C SER A 111 -3.24 -7.37 -1.66
N VAL A 112 -2.68 -6.33 -2.26
CA VAL A 112 -1.66 -6.43 -3.30
C VAL A 112 -0.48 -5.53 -2.94
N TYR A 113 0.72 -6.06 -3.07
CA TYR A 113 1.98 -5.36 -2.81
C TYR A 113 2.64 -5.02 -4.13
N ILE A 114 3.05 -3.78 -4.29
CA ILE A 114 3.85 -3.26 -5.41
C ILE A 114 5.03 -2.47 -4.86
N ASN A 115 5.90 -1.98 -5.74
CA ASN A 115 7.03 -1.14 -5.35
C ASN A 115 6.99 0.21 -6.05
N ASP A 116 7.38 1.23 -5.29
CA ASP A 116 7.86 2.48 -5.88
C ASP A 116 9.20 2.23 -6.59
N PRO A 117 9.56 3.03 -7.62
CA PRO A 117 10.81 2.86 -8.37
C PRO A 117 12.08 2.99 -7.54
N ASN A 118 11.98 3.47 -6.30
CA ASN A 118 13.07 3.71 -5.38
C ASN A 118 13.15 2.66 -4.25
N GLY A 119 12.36 1.58 -4.33
CA GLY A 119 12.46 0.39 -3.49
C GLY A 119 11.50 0.33 -2.31
N TYR A 120 10.63 1.32 -2.10
CA TYR A 120 9.63 1.27 -1.04
C TYR A 120 8.41 0.46 -1.47
N GLY A 121 8.00 -0.49 -0.64
CA GLY A 121 6.75 -1.22 -0.87
C GLY A 121 5.53 -0.33 -0.68
N VAL A 122 4.50 -0.60 -1.47
CA VAL A 122 3.16 -0.03 -1.30
C VAL A 122 2.17 -1.18 -1.33
N GLU A 123 1.39 -1.30 -0.26
CA GLU A 123 0.28 -2.23 -0.17
C GLU A 123 -1.02 -1.48 -0.48
N PHE A 124 -1.79 -1.97 -1.45
CA PHE A 124 -3.20 -1.60 -1.59
C PHE A 124 -4.05 -2.71 -1.00
N LEU A 125 -4.92 -2.36 -0.07
CA LEU A 125 -5.78 -3.33 0.59
C LEU A 125 -7.22 -2.84 0.68
N TYR A 126 -8.16 -3.74 0.95
CA TYR A 126 -9.44 -3.39 1.57
C TYR A 126 -9.68 -4.30 2.77
N GLU A 127 -10.40 -3.81 3.78
CA GLU A 127 -10.77 -4.61 4.95
C GLU A 127 -11.98 -5.51 4.64
N LEU A 128 -11.91 -6.75 5.12
CA LEU A 128 -13.06 -7.63 5.18
C LEU A 128 -14.12 -7.07 6.16
N PRO A 129 -15.40 -7.49 6.07
CA PRO A 129 -16.42 -7.09 7.04
C PRO A 129 -15.93 -7.26 8.47
N ARG A 130 -16.13 -6.22 9.29
CA ARG A 130 -15.49 -6.08 10.61
C ARG A 130 -15.79 -7.27 11.53
N GLU A 131 -17.01 -7.79 11.47
CA GLU A 131 -17.48 -8.96 12.21
C GLU A 131 -16.70 -10.25 11.91
N MET A 132 -15.93 -10.30 10.81
CA MET A 132 -15.12 -11.46 10.47
C MET A 132 -13.80 -11.52 11.22
N TRP A 133 -13.38 -10.47 11.92
CA TRP A 133 -12.04 -10.43 12.52
C TRP A 133 -11.90 -9.56 13.78
N GLU A 134 -12.87 -8.70 14.12
CA GLU A 134 -12.70 -7.70 15.20
C GLU A 134 -12.39 -8.27 16.59
N ASN A 135 -12.70 -9.55 16.83
CA ASN A 135 -12.44 -10.23 18.10
C ASN A 135 -11.14 -11.06 18.12
N ASP A 136 -10.49 -11.27 16.97
CA ASP A 136 -9.20 -11.97 16.86
C ASP A 136 -8.42 -11.51 15.61
N ILE A 137 -7.93 -10.27 15.68
CA ILE A 137 -7.09 -9.68 14.63
C ILE A 137 -5.79 -10.50 14.44
N ASP A 138 -5.23 -11.04 15.52
CA ASP A 138 -3.97 -11.77 15.47
C ASP A 138 -4.12 -13.07 14.67
N ALA A 139 -5.15 -13.87 14.93
CA ALA A 139 -5.44 -15.05 14.13
C ALA A 139 -5.73 -14.70 12.66
N GLY A 140 -6.48 -13.61 12.42
CA GLY A 140 -6.76 -13.13 11.08
C GLY A 140 -5.50 -12.69 10.30
N ILE A 141 -4.51 -12.10 10.97
CA ILE A 141 -3.21 -11.75 10.37
C ILE A 141 -2.36 -13.01 10.13
N ASN A 142 -2.40 -13.99 11.05
CA ASN A 142 -1.64 -15.24 10.93
C ASN A 142 -2.20 -16.19 9.86
N TRP A 143 -3.42 -15.96 9.37
CA TRP A 143 -3.96 -16.67 8.21
C TRP A 143 -3.71 -15.88 6.91
N LEU A 144 -3.26 -16.60 5.87
CA LEU A 144 -3.13 -16.03 4.54
C LEU A 144 -3.29 -17.07 3.44
N GLU A 145 -3.75 -16.62 2.28
CA GLU A 145 -3.77 -17.35 1.02
C GLU A 145 -3.04 -16.51 -0.05
N THR A 146 -2.03 -17.08 -0.71
CA THR A 146 -1.33 -16.40 -1.82
C THR A 146 -2.00 -16.72 -3.15
N LEU A 147 -2.16 -15.70 -3.99
CA LEU A 147 -2.74 -15.79 -5.32
C LEU A 147 -1.69 -15.48 -6.39
N PRO A 148 -1.94 -15.83 -7.66
CA PRO A 148 -1.12 -15.40 -8.77
C PRO A 148 -0.94 -13.86 -8.81
N THR A 149 0.24 -13.42 -9.22
CA THR A 149 0.60 -12.00 -9.37
C THR A 149 0.31 -11.44 -10.76
N GLU A 150 -0.07 -12.29 -11.70
CA GLU A 150 -0.28 -11.97 -13.11
C GLU A 150 -1.59 -12.57 -13.61
N GLY A 151 -2.09 -12.02 -14.72
CA GLY A 151 -3.28 -12.53 -15.39
C GLY A 151 -4.61 -12.25 -14.67
N PRO A 152 -5.72 -12.75 -15.23
CA PRO A 152 -7.05 -12.60 -14.65
C PRO A 152 -7.18 -13.15 -13.22
N GLU A 153 -6.39 -14.16 -12.87
CA GLU A 153 -6.40 -14.82 -11.58
C GLU A 153 -5.92 -13.89 -10.45
N ALA A 154 -5.05 -12.92 -10.74
CA ALA A 154 -4.63 -11.90 -9.77
C ALA A 154 -5.77 -10.93 -9.39
N LEU A 155 -6.78 -10.82 -10.25
CA LEU A 155 -7.99 -10.01 -10.03
C LEU A 155 -9.11 -10.82 -9.37
N ALA A 156 -8.92 -12.13 -9.19
CA ALA A 156 -9.88 -12.95 -8.49
C ALA A 156 -9.92 -12.56 -7.01
N ASP A 157 -11.14 -12.47 -6.49
CA ASP A 157 -11.38 -12.09 -5.12
C ASP A 157 -12.57 -12.86 -4.56
N ARG A 158 -12.27 -13.80 -3.65
CA ARG A 158 -13.22 -14.70 -3.01
C ARG A 158 -13.40 -14.27 -1.57
N THR A 159 -14.64 -14.06 -1.14
CA THR A 159 -14.96 -13.61 0.23
C THR A 159 -15.48 -14.73 1.12
N ASP A 160 -15.46 -15.97 0.64
CA ASP A 160 -15.72 -17.17 1.45
C ASP A 160 -14.43 -17.62 2.16
N THR A 161 -13.82 -16.69 2.90
CA THR A 161 -12.62 -16.93 3.71
C THR A 161 -13.01 -17.30 5.15
N PRO A 162 -12.10 -17.92 5.93
CA PRO A 162 -12.34 -18.18 7.34
C PRO A 162 -12.65 -16.89 8.12
N SER A 163 -13.60 -16.97 9.05
CA SER A 163 -13.91 -15.90 9.99
C SER A 163 -13.18 -16.15 11.31
N PHE A 164 -12.54 -15.10 11.82
CA PHE A 164 -11.80 -15.04 13.09
C PHE A 164 -12.53 -14.16 14.13
N GLY A 165 -13.67 -13.55 13.76
CA GLY A 165 -14.41 -12.64 14.63
C GLY A 165 -15.39 -13.32 15.58
N HIS A 166 -15.61 -14.64 15.46
CA HIS A 166 -16.41 -15.38 16.43
C HIS A 166 -15.51 -15.93 17.53
N LYS A 167 -15.82 -15.61 18.80
CA LYS A 167 -15.30 -16.42 19.90
C LYS A 167 -15.93 -17.79 19.81
N GLU A 168 -15.13 -18.85 19.66
CA GLU A 168 -15.60 -20.17 20.05
C GLU A 168 -16.10 -20.07 21.49
N THR A 169 -17.38 -20.32 21.71
CA THR A 169 -17.87 -20.61 23.05
C THR A 169 -17.19 -21.90 23.45
N VAL A 170 -16.10 -21.79 24.21
CA VAL A 170 -15.53 -22.93 24.93
C VAL A 170 -16.66 -23.44 25.80
N ALA A 171 -17.28 -24.56 25.40
CA ALA A 171 -18.25 -25.23 26.22
C ALA A 171 -17.51 -25.61 27.50
N ALA A 172 -17.93 -25.05 28.63
CA ALA A 172 -17.44 -25.46 29.93
C ALA A 172 -17.85 -26.92 30.13
N GLU A 173 -16.85 -27.83 30.19
CA GLU A 173 -17.00 -29.19 30.72
C GLU A 173 -17.13 -29.17 32.25
#